data_AF-A0A2Z3I6L9-F1
#
_entry.id   AF-A0A2Z3I6L9-F1
#
_cell.length_a   1.000
_cell.length_b   1.000
_cell.length_c   1.000
_cell.angle_alpha   90.00
_cell.angle_beta   90.00
_cell.angle_gamma   90.00
#
_symmetry.space_group_name_H-M   'P 1'
#
loop_
_entity.id
_entity.type
_entity.pdbx_description
1 polymer ?
#
loop_
_entity_poly.entity_id
_entity_poly.type
_entity_poly.pdbx_seq_one_letter_code
_entity_poly.pdbx_strand_id
1 'polypeptide(L)'
;MLTNTGIIESRLAVDFPGNQDYAIYASLGDDVITNSGTIKGIVDLTKGNDTYHGELGSVLFGYISLGDGQDSAYGGAGTEVFYGGLGDDLIDGGGGLDTVAFDHAATVDLRLTTAQNTGEGMDTLIHIENLTGSAGKDTFIGDDGANRLEGRHGDDTLTGNGGNDVLLPGAGNNVVDGGAGIDTVSYEDRTYGVIIDLSLAGPQAVGPNHTDTLQNIENVIGGEAGDLLKGDAGNNVLTGGKGDDTLDGRGGVNTAVFSGKAADYSIQSLEGGGLFFKVQDKVSGRDGTDTLSNIRFAQFADKTVVLSNTAPASLTLSASAVAENTPAGTTVATVSATDADGDAITYALTDPTGTFKLDGTKLVLLKAPDYETGPHAYELTLTATDAYGLARSETVTVTVTDVADTPAGGGGGSSGGAGNPSGPVALSLRGTARVDRLTGADGHDVLKGLSGHDRLYGGAGKDVLYGGAGQDIFVFDAKFNKKTNLDKIADFTVKDDTLWLENSLFKANKSLYAAIKKGSEAKPAKMASKFFTVGDKAKDANDFFIYDKKTGVLSYDADGSGSKAAVEIATLKKGLKLTEKDFFFI
;
A
#
# COMPACT_ATOMS: atom_id res chain seq x y z
N MET A 1 16.79 -40.37 -34.27
CA MET A 1 16.12 -40.58 -32.95
C MET A 1 17.12 -41.11 -31.93
N LEU A 2 17.34 -40.33 -30.86
CA LEU A 2 18.22 -40.64 -29.74
C LEU A 2 17.46 -40.45 -28.41
N THR A 3 17.59 -41.36 -27.44
CA THR A 3 16.94 -41.26 -26.12
C THR A 3 17.96 -41.40 -24.99
N ASN A 4 18.03 -40.42 -24.10
CA ASN A 4 18.85 -40.46 -22.89
C ASN A 4 17.98 -40.81 -21.66
N THR A 5 18.34 -41.84 -20.90
CA THR A 5 17.67 -42.18 -19.61
C THR A 5 18.64 -42.17 -18.42
N GLY A 6 19.85 -41.65 -18.60
CA GLY A 6 20.93 -41.65 -17.60
C GLY A 6 21.69 -40.32 -17.56
N ILE A 7 22.95 -40.33 -17.15
CA ILE A 7 23.82 -39.14 -17.18
C ILE A 7 24.71 -39.22 -18.41
N ILE A 8 24.69 -38.18 -19.26
CA ILE A 8 25.62 -38.00 -20.38
C ILE A 8 26.57 -36.85 -20.02
N GLU A 9 27.86 -37.18 -19.83
CA GLU A 9 28.92 -36.21 -19.52
C GLU A 9 30.01 -36.15 -20.61
N SER A 10 29.89 -36.96 -21.67
CA SER A 10 30.83 -36.99 -22.79
C SER A 10 30.15 -37.45 -24.08
N ARG A 11 30.60 -36.89 -25.21
CA ARG A 11 30.17 -37.12 -26.61
C ARG A 11 29.40 -38.44 -26.84
N LEU A 12 28.10 -38.32 -27.07
CA LEU A 12 27.31 -39.33 -27.77
C LEU A 12 27.12 -38.84 -29.22
N ALA A 13 28.05 -39.21 -30.11
CA ALA A 13 28.02 -38.72 -31.49
C ALA A 13 27.25 -39.66 -32.42
N VAL A 14 26.34 -39.09 -33.19
CA VAL A 14 25.86 -39.66 -34.44
C VAL A 14 26.74 -39.07 -35.56
N ASP A 15 27.91 -39.70 -35.78
CA ASP A 15 28.94 -39.39 -36.79
C ASP A 15 29.76 -38.07 -36.66
N PHE A 16 31.07 -38.15 -36.98
CA PHE A 16 32.12 -37.09 -37.08
C PHE A 16 32.92 -36.61 -35.83
N PRO A 17 34.29 -36.64 -35.85
CA PRO A 17 35.15 -36.19 -34.76
C PRO A 17 35.67 -34.75 -34.92
N GLY A 18 35.70 -33.94 -33.85
CA GLY A 18 36.42 -32.64 -33.91
C GLY A 18 36.47 -31.74 -32.68
N ASN A 19 35.42 -31.65 -31.84
CA ASN A 19 35.37 -30.66 -30.75
C ASN A 19 34.98 -31.31 -29.40
N GLN A 20 35.62 -30.91 -28.30
CA GLN A 20 35.50 -31.55 -26.97
C GLN A 20 34.37 -30.98 -26.09
N ASP A 21 33.60 -30.00 -26.58
CA ASP A 21 32.65 -29.23 -25.78
C ASP A 21 31.19 -29.72 -25.87
N TYR A 22 30.88 -30.61 -26.83
CA TYR A 22 29.51 -31.10 -27.07
C TYR A 22 29.20 -32.41 -26.35
N ALA A 23 28.05 -32.47 -25.69
CA ALA A 23 27.50 -33.68 -25.10
C ALA A 23 26.73 -34.51 -26.14
N ILE A 24 25.94 -33.85 -27.01
CA ILE A 24 25.18 -34.46 -28.09
C ILE A 24 25.32 -33.60 -29.35
N TYR A 25 25.51 -34.26 -30.50
CA TYR A 25 25.60 -33.64 -31.82
C TYR A 25 24.70 -34.44 -32.77
N ALA A 26 23.67 -33.79 -33.32
CA ALA A 26 22.75 -34.40 -34.27
C ALA A 26 23.38 -34.54 -35.67
N SER A 27 22.71 -35.28 -36.55
CA SER A 27 23.11 -35.41 -37.94
C SER A 27 22.64 -34.19 -38.75
N LEU A 28 23.03 -34.10 -40.03
CA LEU A 28 22.66 -32.98 -40.90
C LEU A 28 21.24 -33.07 -41.47
N GLY A 29 20.36 -33.89 -40.91
CA GLY A 29 18.99 -34.02 -41.35
C GLY A 29 18.08 -34.39 -40.19
N ASP A 30 16.77 -34.33 -40.43
CA ASP A 30 15.73 -34.34 -39.40
C ASP A 30 15.93 -35.43 -38.32
N ASP A 31 16.24 -34.95 -37.12
CA ASP A 31 16.57 -35.71 -35.94
C ASP A 31 15.57 -35.48 -34.80
N VAL A 32 15.50 -36.46 -33.90
CA VAL A 32 14.69 -36.37 -32.68
C VAL A 32 15.55 -36.78 -31.50
N ILE A 33 15.70 -35.91 -30.52
CA ILE A 33 16.44 -36.13 -29.30
C ILE A 33 15.46 -36.06 -28.13
N THR A 34 15.39 -37.12 -27.34
CA THR A 34 14.59 -37.15 -26.11
C THR A 34 15.51 -37.28 -24.91
N ASN A 35 15.52 -36.28 -24.04
CA ASN A 35 16.23 -36.30 -22.78
C ASN A 35 15.27 -36.69 -21.64
N SER A 36 15.54 -37.82 -20.98
CA SER A 36 14.86 -38.29 -19.77
C SER A 36 15.84 -38.46 -18.59
N GLY A 37 17.02 -37.86 -18.68
CA GLY A 37 18.10 -37.96 -17.71
C GLY A 37 18.79 -36.63 -17.46
N THR A 38 20.11 -36.64 -17.23
CA THR A 38 20.94 -35.45 -17.06
C THR A 38 21.93 -35.33 -18.22
N ILE A 39 22.05 -34.13 -18.79
CA ILE A 39 23.07 -33.82 -19.81
C ILE A 39 24.00 -32.76 -19.23
N LYS A 40 25.31 -32.97 -19.31
CA LYS A 40 26.33 -31.96 -19.01
C LYS A 40 27.11 -31.64 -20.28
N GLY A 41 27.00 -30.40 -20.75
CA GLY A 41 27.57 -29.93 -22.01
C GLY A 41 26.48 -29.51 -23.00
N ILE A 42 26.89 -29.32 -24.26
CA ILE A 42 26.04 -28.73 -25.30
C ILE A 42 25.25 -29.81 -26.04
N VAL A 43 23.98 -29.51 -26.36
CA VAL A 43 23.18 -30.23 -27.36
C VAL A 43 23.14 -29.37 -28.62
N ASP A 44 23.67 -29.88 -29.73
CA ASP A 44 23.70 -29.18 -31.02
C ASP A 44 22.89 -29.97 -32.06
N LEU A 45 21.81 -29.38 -32.56
CA LEU A 45 20.90 -29.99 -33.55
C LEU A 45 21.38 -29.78 -34.99
N THR A 46 22.28 -28.82 -35.22
CA THR A 46 23.03 -28.66 -36.48
C THR A 46 22.22 -28.17 -37.67
N LYS A 47 21.66 -29.08 -38.48
CA LYS A 47 20.89 -28.80 -39.70
C LYS A 47 19.78 -29.82 -39.81
N GLY A 48 18.65 -29.41 -40.36
CA GLY A 48 17.50 -30.30 -40.56
C GLY A 48 16.31 -29.71 -39.83
N ASN A 49 15.14 -30.34 -39.92
CA ASN A 49 14.03 -29.97 -39.04
C ASN A 49 14.03 -30.93 -37.86
N ASP A 50 14.66 -30.50 -36.78
CA ASP A 50 15.00 -31.32 -35.64
C ASP A 50 14.02 -31.11 -34.49
N THR A 51 13.98 -32.07 -33.57
CA THR A 51 13.13 -31.96 -32.36
C THR A 51 13.90 -32.37 -31.12
N TYR A 52 13.95 -31.49 -30.13
CA TYR A 52 14.47 -31.76 -28.80
C TYR A 52 13.33 -31.82 -27.78
N HIS A 53 13.23 -32.92 -27.03
CA HIS A 53 12.30 -33.10 -25.92
C HIS A 53 13.06 -33.24 -24.59
N GLY A 54 13.11 -32.15 -23.82
CA GLY A 54 13.66 -32.10 -22.45
C GLY A 54 12.62 -32.39 -21.36
N GLU A 55 11.34 -32.38 -21.70
CA GLU A 55 10.18 -32.38 -20.79
C GLU A 55 10.04 -33.65 -19.93
N LEU A 56 10.79 -34.71 -20.29
CA LEU A 56 10.86 -35.96 -19.53
C LEU A 56 12.16 -36.09 -18.69
N GLY A 57 13.09 -35.15 -18.82
CA GLY A 57 14.42 -35.12 -18.21
C GLY A 57 14.52 -34.09 -17.08
N SER A 58 15.55 -34.21 -16.25
CA SER A 58 15.60 -33.47 -14.97
C SER A 58 16.53 -32.25 -14.95
N VAL A 59 17.63 -32.24 -15.73
CA VAL A 59 18.61 -31.13 -15.74
C VAL A 59 19.50 -31.13 -17.00
N LEU A 60 19.66 -29.98 -17.64
CA LEU A 60 20.74 -29.68 -18.60
C LEU A 60 21.75 -28.71 -17.97
N PHE A 61 23.03 -29.05 -17.97
CA PHE A 61 24.12 -28.15 -17.58
C PHE A 61 24.90 -27.74 -18.84
N GLY A 62 24.39 -26.75 -19.58
CA GLY A 62 24.91 -26.32 -20.88
C GLY A 62 23.87 -25.49 -21.62
N TYR A 63 23.87 -25.59 -22.95
CA TYR A 63 22.85 -24.96 -23.80
C TYR A 63 22.42 -25.90 -24.94
N ILE A 64 21.27 -25.59 -25.53
CA ILE A 64 20.71 -26.25 -26.70
C ILE A 64 20.86 -25.29 -27.88
N SER A 65 21.53 -25.72 -28.94
CA SER A 65 21.63 -24.97 -30.20
C SER A 65 20.78 -25.67 -31.24
N LEU A 66 19.79 -24.95 -31.78
CA LEU A 66 18.84 -25.47 -32.76
C LEU A 66 19.49 -25.52 -34.16
N GLY A 67 20.31 -24.52 -34.52
CA GLY A 67 21.09 -24.59 -35.76
C GLY A 67 20.30 -24.09 -36.97
N ASP A 68 20.40 -24.75 -38.14
CA ASP A 68 19.66 -24.35 -39.33
C ASP A 68 18.43 -25.27 -39.55
N GLY A 69 17.22 -24.73 -39.68
CA GLY A 69 16.06 -25.56 -39.93
C GLY A 69 14.75 -25.00 -39.42
N GLN A 70 13.69 -25.80 -39.45
CA GLN A 70 12.49 -25.52 -38.65
C GLN A 70 12.48 -26.51 -37.50
N ASP A 71 13.04 -26.07 -36.38
CA ASP A 71 13.30 -26.91 -35.22
C ASP A 71 12.20 -26.75 -34.17
N SER A 72 12.12 -27.75 -33.29
CA SER A 72 11.20 -27.73 -32.15
C SER A 72 11.93 -28.14 -30.88
N ALA A 73 12.12 -27.22 -29.96
CA ALA A 73 12.76 -27.45 -28.68
C ALA A 73 11.76 -27.29 -27.53
N TYR A 74 11.55 -28.37 -26.79
CA TYR A 74 10.79 -28.38 -25.54
C TYR A 74 11.81 -28.54 -24.41
N GLY A 75 11.91 -27.54 -23.55
CA GLY A 75 12.74 -27.53 -22.34
C GLY A 75 12.21 -28.49 -21.29
N GLY A 76 12.03 -28.07 -20.05
CA GLY A 76 11.59 -28.93 -18.98
C GLY A 76 11.10 -28.16 -17.77
N ALA A 77 11.46 -28.62 -16.57
CA ALA A 77 11.21 -27.90 -15.31
C ALA A 77 12.48 -27.20 -14.78
N GLY A 78 13.55 -27.20 -15.59
CA GLY A 78 14.87 -26.70 -15.23
C GLY A 78 15.10 -25.29 -15.75
N THR A 79 16.34 -24.82 -15.66
CA THR A 79 16.77 -23.59 -16.33
C THR A 79 17.52 -24.00 -17.57
N GLU A 80 16.96 -23.67 -18.73
CA GLU A 80 17.54 -23.96 -20.02
C GLU A 80 18.05 -22.68 -20.72
N VAL A 81 19.06 -22.87 -21.56
CA VAL A 81 19.58 -21.83 -22.46
C VAL A 81 19.47 -22.36 -23.88
N PHE A 82 18.78 -21.63 -24.74
CA PHE A 82 18.57 -21.95 -26.14
C PHE A 82 19.29 -20.93 -27.03
N TYR A 83 19.89 -21.41 -28.12
CA TYR A 83 20.29 -20.60 -29.26
C TYR A 83 19.33 -20.91 -30.39
N GLY A 84 18.54 -19.90 -30.79
CA GLY A 84 17.44 -20.06 -31.74
C GLY A 84 17.89 -20.57 -33.10
N GLY A 85 18.99 -20.02 -33.64
CA GLY A 85 19.48 -20.47 -34.93
C GLY A 85 18.63 -19.94 -36.08
N LEU A 86 18.91 -20.38 -37.31
CA LEU A 86 18.24 -19.90 -38.51
C LEU A 86 17.03 -20.76 -38.86
N GLY A 87 15.92 -20.11 -39.16
CA GLY A 87 14.69 -20.70 -39.70
C GLY A 87 13.48 -20.44 -38.82
N ASP A 88 12.38 -21.15 -39.03
CA ASP A 88 11.12 -20.84 -38.32
C ASP A 88 10.95 -21.84 -37.17
N ASP A 89 11.40 -21.45 -35.98
CA ASP A 89 11.60 -22.37 -34.86
C ASP A 89 10.48 -22.29 -33.80
N LEU A 90 10.28 -23.38 -33.06
CA LEU A 90 9.43 -23.42 -31.87
C LEU A 90 10.29 -23.71 -30.65
N ILE A 91 10.30 -22.78 -29.69
CA ILE A 91 10.96 -22.97 -28.40
C ILE A 91 9.93 -22.80 -27.28
N ASP A 92 9.72 -23.86 -26.51
CA ASP A 92 8.94 -23.87 -25.28
C ASP A 92 9.86 -24.18 -24.11
N GLY A 93 10.19 -23.18 -23.28
CA GLY A 93 11.08 -23.36 -22.12
C GLY A 93 10.51 -24.31 -21.07
N GLY A 94 9.18 -24.36 -20.96
CA GLY A 94 8.48 -25.14 -19.96
C GLY A 94 8.33 -24.37 -18.66
N GLY A 95 9.05 -24.75 -17.61
CA GLY A 95 9.05 -24.01 -16.36
C GLY A 95 10.44 -23.93 -15.78
N GLY A 96 10.73 -22.84 -15.06
CA GLY A 96 12.07 -22.56 -14.56
C GLY A 96 12.41 -21.12 -14.87
N LEU A 97 13.67 -20.85 -15.16
CA LEU A 97 14.12 -19.57 -15.72
C LEU A 97 14.85 -19.87 -17.01
N ASP A 98 14.18 -19.69 -18.13
CA ASP A 98 14.68 -20.08 -19.44
C ASP A 98 15.22 -18.86 -20.19
N THR A 99 16.26 -19.08 -21.00
CA THR A 99 16.94 -18.02 -21.76
C THR A 99 17.00 -18.37 -23.22
N VAL A 100 16.62 -17.44 -24.09
CA VAL A 100 16.90 -17.52 -25.53
C VAL A 100 17.98 -16.50 -25.90
N ALA A 101 19.02 -16.97 -26.60
CA ALA A 101 20.13 -16.17 -27.07
C ALA A 101 20.12 -16.08 -28.61
N PHE A 102 20.48 -14.90 -29.14
CA PHE A 102 20.53 -14.62 -30.57
C PHE A 102 21.94 -14.26 -31.01
N ASP A 103 22.34 -14.73 -32.19
CA ASP A 103 23.63 -14.39 -32.79
C ASP A 103 23.53 -13.18 -33.73
N HIS A 104 22.32 -12.84 -34.19
CA HIS A 104 22.01 -11.68 -35.03
C HIS A 104 21.05 -10.70 -34.36
N ALA A 105 20.98 -9.49 -34.93
CA ALA A 105 20.09 -8.43 -34.47
C ALA A 105 18.65 -8.93 -34.40
N ALA A 106 18.07 -8.89 -33.19
CA ALA A 106 16.81 -9.53 -32.89
C ALA A 106 15.72 -8.56 -32.45
N THR A 107 14.46 -8.90 -32.74
CA THR A 107 13.29 -8.19 -32.20
C THR A 107 12.32 -9.20 -31.61
N VAL A 108 12.12 -9.14 -30.29
CA VAL A 108 11.35 -10.14 -29.55
C VAL A 108 10.42 -9.47 -28.54
N ASP A 109 9.19 -9.96 -28.47
CA ASP A 109 8.19 -9.62 -27.46
C ASP A 109 7.70 -10.91 -26.79
N LEU A 110 8.07 -11.11 -25.51
CA LEU A 110 7.77 -12.31 -24.73
C LEU A 110 6.28 -12.47 -24.41
N ARG A 111 5.47 -11.41 -24.58
CA ARG A 111 4.01 -11.50 -24.42
C ARG A 111 3.35 -12.20 -25.60
N LEU A 112 4.06 -12.33 -26.73
CA LEU A 112 3.58 -13.02 -27.92
C LEU A 112 3.93 -14.50 -27.86
N THR A 113 2.91 -15.34 -27.72
CA THR A 113 3.03 -16.82 -27.77
C THR A 113 2.78 -17.38 -29.17
N THR A 114 2.93 -16.55 -30.20
CA THR A 114 2.75 -16.89 -31.61
C THR A 114 3.99 -16.50 -32.39
N ALA A 115 4.18 -17.10 -33.57
CA ALA A 115 5.30 -16.79 -34.46
C ALA A 115 5.54 -15.27 -34.63
N GLN A 116 6.77 -14.84 -34.39
CA GLN A 116 7.26 -13.47 -34.48
C GLN A 116 8.57 -13.45 -35.26
N ASN A 117 8.83 -12.36 -35.99
CA ASN A 117 10.08 -12.24 -36.75
C ASN A 117 11.21 -11.82 -35.81
N THR A 118 12.04 -12.78 -35.42
CA THR A 118 13.16 -12.60 -34.49
C THR A 118 14.44 -12.11 -35.15
N GLY A 119 14.47 -12.00 -36.49
CA GLY A 119 15.68 -11.69 -37.24
C GLY A 119 16.46 -12.93 -37.71
N GLU A 120 16.25 -14.09 -37.08
CA GLU A 120 16.80 -15.39 -37.51
C GLU A 120 15.74 -16.29 -38.17
N GLY A 121 14.45 -15.97 -37.97
CA GLY A 121 13.31 -16.40 -38.78
C GLY A 121 11.98 -16.08 -38.10
N MET A 122 10.92 -16.85 -38.40
CA MET A 122 9.60 -16.67 -37.78
C MET A 122 9.42 -17.60 -36.56
N ASP A 123 10.06 -17.25 -35.45
CA ASP A 123 10.09 -18.12 -34.27
C ASP A 123 8.89 -17.94 -33.35
N THR A 124 8.49 -19.03 -32.71
CA THR A 124 7.49 -19.04 -31.63
C THR A 124 8.20 -19.34 -30.32
N LEU A 125 8.23 -18.35 -29.42
CA LEU A 125 8.83 -18.47 -28.09
C LEU A 125 7.72 -18.54 -27.04
N ILE A 126 7.77 -19.54 -26.16
CA ILE A 126 6.76 -19.81 -25.13
C ILE A 126 7.48 -20.13 -23.82
N HIS A 127 6.98 -19.60 -22.70
CA HIS A 127 7.55 -19.80 -21.35
C HIS A 127 9.06 -19.49 -21.32
N ILE A 128 9.42 -18.31 -21.79
CA ILE A 128 10.80 -17.80 -21.78
C ILE A 128 10.81 -16.56 -20.90
N GLU A 129 11.70 -16.52 -19.91
CA GLU A 129 11.82 -15.37 -19.01
C GLU A 129 12.97 -14.44 -19.38
N ASN A 130 13.99 -14.92 -20.09
CA ASN A 130 15.23 -14.18 -20.32
C ASN A 130 15.63 -14.15 -21.80
N LEU A 131 16.20 -13.02 -22.22
CA LEU A 131 16.70 -12.82 -23.58
C LEU A 131 18.14 -12.31 -23.55
N THR A 132 18.98 -12.88 -24.41
CA THR A 132 20.35 -12.44 -24.64
C THR A 132 20.54 -12.06 -26.10
N GLY A 133 21.00 -10.85 -26.33
CA GLY A 133 21.17 -10.23 -27.62
C GLY A 133 22.45 -10.63 -28.34
N SER A 134 22.64 -9.95 -29.45
CA SER A 134 23.72 -10.15 -30.40
C SER A 134 24.78 -9.06 -30.25
N ALA A 135 25.53 -8.79 -31.32
CA ALA A 135 26.34 -7.57 -31.42
C ALA A 135 25.67 -6.49 -32.31
N GLY A 136 24.45 -6.76 -32.76
CA GLY A 136 23.64 -5.88 -33.58
C GLY A 136 22.67 -5.06 -32.72
N LYS A 137 21.79 -4.31 -33.38
CA LYS A 137 20.75 -3.56 -32.69
C LYS A 137 19.58 -4.50 -32.34
N ASP A 138 19.43 -4.78 -31.06
CA ASP A 138 18.37 -5.63 -30.54
C ASP A 138 17.19 -4.81 -30.00
N THR A 139 15.99 -5.42 -30.01
CA THR A 139 14.77 -4.85 -29.43
C THR A 139 14.05 -5.94 -28.65
N PHE A 140 14.14 -5.89 -27.33
CA PHE A 140 13.55 -6.88 -26.44
C PHE A 140 12.47 -6.27 -25.56
N ILE A 141 11.34 -6.95 -25.51
CA ILE A 141 10.19 -6.61 -24.70
C ILE A 141 9.87 -7.82 -23.83
N GLY A 142 10.00 -7.65 -22.51
CA GLY A 142 9.64 -8.59 -21.47
C GLY A 142 8.12 -8.79 -21.36
N ASP A 143 7.71 -9.66 -20.45
CA ASP A 143 6.31 -9.92 -20.12
C ASP A 143 5.90 -9.27 -18.79
N ASP A 144 4.89 -9.81 -18.09
CA ASP A 144 4.50 -9.30 -16.76
C ASP A 144 5.27 -10.02 -15.62
N GLY A 145 6.18 -10.94 -15.97
CA GLY A 145 7.05 -11.69 -15.07
C GLY A 145 8.38 -10.98 -14.82
N ALA A 146 9.20 -11.52 -13.92
CA ALA A 146 10.55 -10.99 -13.73
C ALA A 146 11.48 -11.48 -14.85
N ASN A 147 11.91 -10.59 -15.73
CA ASN A 147 12.76 -10.89 -16.87
C ASN A 147 14.21 -10.42 -16.68
N ARG A 148 15.14 -11.12 -17.33
CA ARG A 148 16.50 -10.61 -17.57
C ARG A 148 16.69 -10.36 -19.07
N LEU A 149 16.90 -9.11 -19.44
CA LEU A 149 17.12 -8.71 -20.84
C LEU A 149 18.54 -8.16 -21.00
N GLU A 150 19.32 -8.77 -21.89
CA GLU A 150 20.73 -8.41 -22.11
C GLU A 150 20.96 -8.03 -23.59
N GLY A 151 21.29 -6.77 -23.89
CA GLY A 151 21.54 -6.28 -25.25
C GLY A 151 22.96 -6.53 -25.78
N ARG A 152 23.95 -6.64 -24.88
CA ARG A 152 25.39 -6.87 -25.16
C ARG A 152 26.07 -5.76 -25.96
N HIS A 153 26.03 -5.73 -27.29
CA HIS A 153 26.60 -4.62 -28.07
C HIS A 153 25.57 -4.19 -29.10
N GLY A 154 25.45 -2.89 -29.34
CA GLY A 154 24.43 -2.38 -30.25
C GLY A 154 23.76 -1.16 -29.66
N ASP A 155 22.98 -0.45 -30.48
CA ASP A 155 22.09 0.60 -29.98
C ASP A 155 20.73 -0.03 -29.65
N ASP A 156 20.65 -0.67 -28.49
CA ASP A 156 19.58 -1.61 -28.14
C ASP A 156 18.36 -0.92 -27.52
N THR A 157 17.23 -1.61 -27.55
CA THR A 157 15.99 -1.19 -26.87
C THR A 157 15.49 -2.31 -25.98
N LEU A 158 15.50 -2.09 -24.67
CA LEU A 158 15.08 -3.05 -23.66
C LEU A 158 13.85 -2.50 -22.91
N THR A 159 12.77 -3.26 -22.85
CA THR A 159 11.55 -2.91 -22.12
C THR A 159 11.13 -4.06 -21.22
N GLY A 160 11.12 -3.87 -19.91
CA GLY A 160 10.73 -4.91 -18.93
C GLY A 160 9.23 -5.20 -18.91
N ASN A 161 8.41 -4.14 -18.98
CA ASN A 161 6.95 -4.15 -18.79
C ASN A 161 6.51 -4.30 -17.33
N GLY A 162 6.21 -5.49 -16.84
CA GLY A 162 5.75 -5.68 -15.46
C GLY A 162 6.62 -6.72 -14.78
N GLY A 163 6.78 -6.66 -13.46
CA GLY A 163 7.69 -7.56 -12.76
C GLY A 163 8.88 -6.79 -12.19
N ASN A 164 9.85 -7.50 -11.64
CA ASN A 164 11.08 -6.86 -11.15
C ASN A 164 12.21 -7.29 -12.06
N ASP A 165 12.53 -6.44 -13.04
CA ASP A 165 13.39 -6.81 -14.16
C ASP A 165 14.86 -6.48 -13.92
N VAL A 166 15.73 -7.22 -14.60
CA VAL A 166 17.16 -6.94 -14.67
C VAL A 166 17.55 -6.66 -16.12
N LEU A 167 17.94 -5.42 -16.38
CA LEU A 167 18.19 -4.90 -17.72
C LEU A 167 19.68 -4.60 -17.88
N LEU A 168 20.33 -5.28 -18.83
CA LEU A 168 21.74 -5.13 -19.17
C LEU A 168 21.85 -4.52 -20.56
N PRO A 169 21.88 -3.18 -20.67
CA PRO A 169 21.83 -2.50 -21.97
C PRO A 169 23.01 -2.80 -22.89
N GLY A 170 24.14 -3.27 -22.38
CA GLY A 170 25.30 -3.51 -23.24
C GLY A 170 25.93 -2.21 -23.81
N ALA A 171 27.02 -2.37 -24.56
CA ALA A 171 27.74 -1.27 -25.18
C ALA A 171 26.94 -0.66 -26.34
N GLY A 172 26.87 0.67 -26.40
CA GLY A 172 26.19 1.41 -27.47
C GLY A 172 25.29 2.49 -26.86
N ASN A 173 24.39 3.06 -27.66
CA ASN A 173 23.42 4.05 -27.18
C ASN A 173 22.06 3.40 -26.99
N ASN A 174 21.71 3.09 -25.75
CA ASN A 174 20.57 2.24 -25.47
C ASN A 174 19.35 3.02 -24.99
N VAL A 175 18.17 2.44 -25.19
CA VAL A 175 16.92 2.87 -24.58
C VAL A 175 16.44 1.77 -23.66
N VAL A 176 16.31 2.08 -22.38
CA VAL A 176 15.95 1.13 -21.33
C VAL A 176 14.73 1.65 -20.59
N ASP A 177 13.69 0.82 -20.51
CA ASP A 177 12.46 1.08 -19.77
C ASP A 177 12.17 -0.12 -18.86
N GLY A 178 12.23 0.05 -17.54
CA GLY A 178 11.88 -1.02 -16.59
C GLY A 178 10.39 -1.35 -16.67
N GLY A 179 9.57 -0.32 -16.57
CA GLY A 179 8.12 -0.44 -16.60
C GLY A 179 7.55 -0.40 -15.19
N ALA A 180 6.81 -1.43 -14.80
CA ALA A 180 6.08 -1.51 -13.55
C ALA A 180 6.69 -2.58 -12.64
N GLY A 181 7.29 -2.12 -11.54
CA GLY A 181 7.77 -2.98 -10.47
C GLY A 181 8.96 -2.34 -9.80
N ILE A 182 9.97 -3.13 -9.47
CA ILE A 182 11.24 -2.66 -8.93
C ILE A 182 12.34 -3.17 -9.85
N ASP A 183 12.75 -2.30 -10.77
CA ASP A 183 13.59 -2.66 -11.90
C ASP A 183 15.04 -2.24 -11.67
N THR A 184 15.97 -3.05 -12.19
CA THR A 184 17.41 -2.85 -12.02
C THR A 184 18.09 -2.74 -13.36
N VAL A 185 18.77 -1.62 -13.60
CA VAL A 185 19.72 -1.51 -14.69
C VAL A 185 21.12 -1.91 -14.20
N SER A 186 21.80 -2.77 -14.95
CA SER A 186 23.14 -3.26 -14.57
C SER A 186 24.19 -2.93 -15.63
N TYR A 187 25.28 -2.33 -15.14
CA TYR A 187 26.50 -2.00 -15.88
C TYR A 187 27.69 -2.83 -15.35
N GLU A 188 27.42 -3.97 -14.71
CA GLU A 188 28.44 -4.81 -14.05
C GLU A 188 29.57 -5.28 -15.00
N ASP A 189 29.30 -5.31 -16.30
CA ASP A 189 30.24 -5.69 -17.36
C ASP A 189 31.14 -4.53 -17.83
N ARG A 190 30.93 -3.31 -17.31
CA ARG A 190 31.66 -2.11 -17.75
C ARG A 190 32.98 -1.94 -17.04
N THR A 191 34.01 -1.71 -17.85
CA THR A 191 35.38 -1.45 -17.39
C THR A 191 35.69 0.04 -17.22
N TYR A 192 34.71 0.91 -17.49
CA TYR A 192 34.80 2.36 -17.37
C TYR A 192 33.66 2.87 -16.49
N GLY A 193 33.86 4.03 -15.87
CA GLY A 193 32.87 4.61 -14.96
C GLY A 193 31.63 5.09 -15.71
N VAL A 194 30.46 4.83 -15.14
CA VAL A 194 29.15 5.28 -15.62
C VAL A 194 28.64 6.45 -14.77
N ILE A 195 27.90 7.36 -15.41
CA ILE A 195 27.24 8.48 -14.74
C ILE A 195 25.74 8.33 -14.93
N ILE A 196 25.08 7.88 -13.87
CA ILE A 196 23.64 7.63 -13.85
C ILE A 196 22.94 8.59 -12.89
N ASP A 197 21.79 9.07 -13.33
CA ASP A 197 20.88 9.96 -12.62
C ASP A 197 19.44 9.55 -12.95
N LEU A 198 18.83 8.78 -12.06
CA LEU A 198 17.48 8.22 -12.26
C LEU A 198 16.37 9.29 -12.33
N SER A 199 16.66 10.54 -11.93
CA SER A 199 15.70 11.64 -12.07
C SER A 199 15.63 12.23 -13.48
N LEU A 200 16.55 11.84 -14.37
CA LEU A 200 16.64 12.34 -15.74
C LEU A 200 16.07 11.33 -16.74
N ALA A 201 15.11 11.77 -17.54
CA ALA A 201 14.53 10.97 -18.62
C ALA A 201 15.28 11.10 -19.97
N GLY A 202 16.40 11.82 -20.00
CA GLY A 202 17.19 12.06 -21.22
C GLY A 202 18.45 11.18 -21.29
N PRO A 203 19.16 11.18 -22.43
CA PRO A 203 20.41 10.42 -22.58
C PRO A 203 21.47 10.83 -21.55
N GLN A 204 22.11 9.84 -20.95
CA GLN A 204 23.11 9.98 -19.88
C GLN A 204 24.41 9.30 -20.28
N ALA A 205 25.55 9.87 -19.90
CA ALA A 205 26.85 9.33 -20.29
C ALA A 205 27.17 8.05 -19.52
N VAL A 206 27.24 6.93 -20.23
CA VAL A 206 27.54 5.60 -19.68
C VAL A 206 28.86 5.05 -20.20
N GLY A 207 29.77 5.92 -20.64
CA GLY A 207 31.08 5.55 -21.15
C GLY A 207 31.59 6.45 -22.27
N PRO A 208 32.77 6.16 -22.82
CA PRO A 208 33.35 6.96 -23.90
C PRO A 208 32.49 6.92 -25.18
N ASN A 209 31.88 8.05 -25.53
CA ASN A 209 31.00 8.22 -26.71
C ASN A 209 29.72 7.38 -26.71
N HIS A 210 29.27 6.88 -25.56
CA HIS A 210 28.02 6.13 -25.42
C HIS A 210 27.09 6.83 -24.44
N THR A 211 25.80 6.80 -24.75
CA THR A 211 24.75 7.35 -23.89
C THR A 211 23.54 6.43 -23.82
N ASP A 212 23.03 6.21 -22.61
CA ASP A 212 21.79 5.45 -22.40
C ASP A 212 20.66 6.37 -21.95
N THR A 213 19.44 6.06 -22.37
CA THR A 213 18.22 6.71 -21.88
C THR A 213 17.48 5.73 -20.99
N LEU A 214 17.31 6.08 -19.72
CA LEU A 214 16.70 5.21 -18.70
C LEU A 214 15.35 5.78 -18.28
N GLN A 215 14.34 4.91 -18.17
CA GLN A 215 12.99 5.24 -17.71
C GLN A 215 12.50 4.14 -16.77
N ASN A 216 11.75 4.53 -15.74
CA ASN A 216 11.11 3.61 -14.79
C ASN A 216 12.12 2.58 -14.24
N ILE A 217 13.22 3.07 -13.68
CA ILE A 217 14.27 2.26 -13.06
C ILE A 217 14.42 2.71 -11.61
N GLU A 218 14.36 1.77 -10.66
CA GLU A 218 14.51 2.06 -9.23
C GLU A 218 15.93 1.77 -8.74
N ASN A 219 16.64 0.82 -9.37
CA ASN A 219 17.93 0.32 -8.91
C ASN A 219 19.02 0.38 -9.98
N VAL A 220 20.26 0.57 -9.53
CA VAL A 220 21.44 0.64 -10.43
C VAL A 220 22.57 -0.20 -9.87
N ILE A 221 23.19 -0.99 -10.74
CA ILE A 221 24.48 -1.65 -10.51
C ILE A 221 25.52 -1.00 -11.42
N GLY A 222 26.57 -0.43 -10.84
CA GLY A 222 27.72 0.12 -11.54
C GLY A 222 28.69 -0.95 -12.04
N GLY A 223 29.83 -0.51 -12.56
CA GLY A 223 30.84 -1.33 -13.22
C GLY A 223 32.08 -1.59 -12.37
N GLU A 224 33.22 -1.69 -13.04
CA GLU A 224 34.52 -2.00 -12.43
C GLU A 224 35.39 -0.76 -12.12
N ALA A 225 34.93 0.43 -12.48
CA ALA A 225 35.64 1.69 -12.32
C ALA A 225 34.81 2.68 -11.51
N GLY A 226 35.42 3.80 -11.08
CA GLY A 226 34.72 4.79 -10.26
C GLY A 226 33.47 5.36 -10.93
N ASP A 227 32.32 5.03 -10.36
CA ASP A 227 30.99 5.37 -10.85
C ASP A 227 30.38 6.57 -10.12
N LEU A 228 29.46 7.26 -10.78
CA LEU A 228 28.61 8.29 -10.17
C LEU A 228 27.15 7.89 -10.35
N LEU A 229 26.56 7.32 -9.31
CA LEU A 229 25.19 6.82 -9.32
C LEU A 229 24.30 7.71 -8.46
N LYS A 230 23.25 8.26 -9.05
CA LYS A 230 22.26 9.08 -8.36
C LYS A 230 20.87 8.48 -8.52
N GLY A 231 20.22 8.27 -7.38
CA GLY A 231 18.82 7.89 -7.28
C GLY A 231 17.87 9.01 -7.70
N ASP A 232 16.61 8.85 -7.35
CA ASP A 232 15.53 9.78 -7.63
C ASP A 232 14.80 10.21 -6.34
N ALA A 233 13.49 10.44 -6.40
CA ALA A 233 12.71 10.77 -5.21
C ALA A 233 12.16 9.52 -4.49
N GLY A 234 12.26 8.34 -5.12
CA GLY A 234 11.82 7.05 -4.62
C GLY A 234 12.84 6.38 -3.71
N ASN A 235 12.61 5.11 -3.39
CA ASN A 235 13.55 4.29 -2.63
C ASN A 235 14.44 3.53 -3.61
N ASN A 236 15.74 3.84 -3.65
CA ASN A 236 16.66 3.22 -4.60
C ASN A 236 17.63 2.25 -3.92
N VAL A 237 18.00 1.20 -4.64
CA VAL A 237 19.14 0.33 -4.32
C VAL A 237 20.28 0.64 -5.29
N LEU A 238 21.39 1.12 -4.75
CA LEU A 238 22.57 1.50 -5.54
C LEU A 238 23.75 0.58 -5.18
N THR A 239 24.29 -0.11 -6.17
CA THR A 239 25.51 -0.92 -6.04
C THR A 239 26.60 -0.25 -6.85
N GLY A 240 27.67 0.23 -6.21
CA GLY A 240 28.79 0.86 -6.91
C GLY A 240 29.52 -0.11 -7.84
N GLY A 241 29.77 -1.33 -7.36
CA GLY A 241 30.56 -2.31 -8.10
C GLY A 241 31.99 -2.29 -7.57
N LYS A 242 32.99 -2.42 -8.44
CA LYS A 242 34.39 -2.18 -8.05
C LYS A 242 34.72 -0.74 -8.40
N GLY A 243 35.59 -0.10 -7.62
CA GLY A 243 36.05 1.24 -7.97
C GLY A 243 36.14 2.11 -6.74
N ASP A 244 36.21 3.41 -6.94
CA ASP A 244 35.94 4.36 -5.86
C ASP A 244 34.70 5.13 -6.31
N ASP A 245 33.54 4.74 -5.79
CA ASP A 245 32.26 5.18 -6.33
C ASP A 245 31.66 6.35 -5.54
N THR A 246 30.76 7.09 -6.18
CA THR A 246 29.95 8.12 -5.54
C THR A 246 28.48 7.77 -5.69
N LEU A 247 27.83 7.46 -4.57
CA LEU A 247 26.43 7.05 -4.51
C LEU A 247 25.60 8.15 -3.81
N ASP A 248 24.62 8.70 -4.51
CA ASP A 248 23.69 9.70 -3.97
C ASP A 248 22.25 9.18 -4.08
N GLY A 249 21.67 8.77 -2.95
CA GLY A 249 20.30 8.26 -2.92
C GLY A 249 19.23 9.33 -3.16
N ARG A 250 19.55 10.62 -2.95
CA ARG A 250 18.61 11.75 -2.98
C ARG A 250 17.39 11.59 -2.05
N GLY A 251 16.17 11.52 -2.61
CA GLY A 251 14.94 11.40 -1.84
C GLY A 251 14.72 9.98 -1.37
N GLY A 252 13.67 9.73 -0.60
CA GLY A 252 13.30 8.39 -0.17
C GLY A 252 14.28 7.70 0.79
N VAL A 253 14.08 6.40 0.95
CA VAL A 253 14.84 5.52 1.86
C VAL A 253 15.74 4.60 1.03
N ASN A 254 17.02 4.96 0.98
CA ASN A 254 17.96 4.37 0.03
C ASN A 254 18.92 3.38 0.68
N THR A 255 19.32 2.39 -0.11
CA THR A 255 20.29 1.36 0.29
C THR A 255 21.48 1.35 -0.65
N ALA A 256 22.69 1.45 -0.10
CA ALA A 256 23.92 1.13 -0.82
C ALA A 256 24.28 -0.34 -0.56
N VAL A 257 24.66 -1.08 -1.60
CA VAL A 257 25.00 -2.52 -1.50
C VAL A 257 26.50 -2.72 -1.73
N PHE A 258 27.09 -3.59 -0.90
CA PHE A 258 28.51 -3.95 -0.91
C PHE A 258 28.68 -5.46 -0.97
N SER A 259 29.67 -5.94 -1.74
CA SER A 259 29.84 -7.36 -2.07
C SER A 259 30.37 -8.21 -0.91
N GLY A 260 31.03 -7.60 0.06
CA GLY A 260 31.70 -8.25 1.17
C GLY A 260 30.92 -8.23 2.49
N LYS A 261 31.53 -8.79 3.54
CA LYS A 261 30.97 -8.75 4.90
C LYS A 261 31.30 -7.43 5.58
N ALA A 262 30.41 -6.92 6.42
CA ALA A 262 30.57 -5.60 7.05
C ALA A 262 31.89 -5.42 7.84
N ALA A 263 32.45 -6.50 8.40
CA ALA A 263 33.72 -6.45 9.13
C ALA A 263 34.92 -6.07 8.24
N ASP A 264 34.83 -6.35 6.95
CA ASP A 264 35.87 -6.03 5.96
C ASP A 264 35.92 -4.52 5.66
N TYR A 265 34.91 -3.76 6.05
CA TYR A 265 34.79 -2.34 5.70
C TYR A 265 35.11 -1.44 6.90
N SER A 266 35.54 -0.21 6.61
CA SER A 266 35.51 0.90 7.55
C SER A 266 34.51 1.94 7.07
N ILE A 267 33.63 2.36 7.96
CA ILE A 267 32.61 3.38 7.70
C ILE A 267 32.98 4.62 8.50
N GLN A 268 33.15 5.75 7.82
CA GLN A 268 33.47 7.04 8.41
C GLN A 268 32.38 8.05 8.05
N SER A 269 31.73 8.66 9.04
CA SER A 269 30.89 9.84 8.79
C SER A 269 31.77 11.01 8.37
N LEU A 270 31.36 11.71 7.32
CA LEU A 270 31.95 12.96 6.88
C LEU A 270 31.18 14.17 7.46
N GLU A 271 31.72 15.39 7.34
CA GLU A 271 31.02 16.61 7.78
C GLU A 271 29.69 16.77 7.01
N GLY A 272 28.59 17.11 7.71
CA GLY A 272 27.26 17.23 7.09
C GLY A 272 26.08 16.60 7.85
N GLY A 273 26.24 16.25 9.13
CA GLY A 273 25.11 15.86 9.98
C GLY A 273 24.61 14.42 9.79
N GLY A 274 25.46 13.49 9.37
CA GLY A 274 25.11 12.07 9.24
C GLY A 274 24.44 11.69 7.91
N LEU A 275 24.53 12.56 6.90
CA LEU A 275 24.04 12.29 5.55
C LEU A 275 25.16 11.91 4.57
N PHE A 276 26.42 12.04 4.97
CA PHE A 276 27.59 11.77 4.13
C PHE A 276 28.51 10.76 4.82
N PHE A 277 28.86 9.69 4.11
CA PHE A 277 29.73 8.64 4.62
C PHE A 277 30.82 8.31 3.61
N LYS A 278 31.95 7.87 4.12
CA LYS A 278 32.98 7.17 3.36
C LYS A 278 32.99 5.72 3.81
N VAL A 279 32.79 4.80 2.88
CA VAL A 279 32.86 3.35 3.13
C VAL A 279 34.07 2.82 2.38
N GLN A 280 35.02 2.23 3.08
CA GLN A 280 36.24 1.71 2.49
C GLN A 280 36.34 0.21 2.73
N ASP A 281 36.40 -0.56 1.65
CA ASP A 281 36.76 -1.97 1.69
C ASP A 281 38.25 -2.14 1.99
N LYS A 282 38.58 -3.03 2.93
CA LYS A 282 39.96 -3.38 3.28
C LYS A 282 40.49 -4.53 2.43
N VAL A 283 39.64 -5.17 1.62
CA VAL A 283 40.00 -6.25 0.70
C VAL A 283 40.18 -5.68 -0.70
N SER A 284 41.37 -5.87 -1.27
CA SER A 284 41.70 -5.35 -2.60
C SER A 284 40.89 -6.03 -3.72
N GLY A 285 40.44 -5.24 -4.70
CA GLY A 285 39.84 -5.74 -5.94
C GLY A 285 38.34 -6.07 -5.86
N ARG A 286 37.69 -5.73 -4.75
CA ARG A 286 36.23 -5.70 -4.59
C ARG A 286 35.76 -4.25 -4.70
N ASP A 287 35.03 -3.75 -3.71
CA ASP A 287 34.24 -2.52 -3.83
C ASP A 287 35.08 -1.24 -3.74
N GLY A 288 36.30 -1.31 -3.21
CA GLY A 288 37.19 -0.14 -3.11
C GLY A 288 36.70 0.90 -2.09
N THR A 289 36.71 2.19 -2.44
CA THR A 289 36.42 3.29 -1.50
C THR A 289 35.33 4.23 -1.99
N ASP A 290 34.17 4.10 -1.36
CA ASP A 290 32.93 4.74 -1.80
C ASP A 290 32.55 5.93 -0.94
N THR A 291 32.00 6.94 -1.61
CA THR A 291 31.38 8.11 -0.97
C THR A 291 29.87 8.01 -1.10
N LEU A 292 29.19 7.99 0.03
CA LEU A 292 27.75 7.88 0.12
C LEU A 292 27.15 9.20 0.56
N SER A 293 26.04 9.58 -0.08
CA SER A 293 25.20 10.70 0.33
C SER A 293 23.72 10.32 0.25
N ASN A 294 22.92 10.78 1.22
CA ASN A 294 21.49 10.47 1.28
C ASN A 294 21.18 8.96 1.24
N ILE A 295 22.10 8.15 1.79
CA ILE A 295 21.95 6.71 1.94
C ILE A 295 21.62 6.39 3.39
N ARG A 296 20.54 5.65 3.58
CA ARG A 296 20.08 5.25 4.90
C ARG A 296 20.73 3.96 5.37
N PHE A 297 20.81 2.98 4.47
CA PHE A 297 21.29 1.64 4.78
C PHE A 297 22.51 1.28 3.95
N ALA A 298 23.51 0.66 4.58
CA ALA A 298 24.55 -0.09 3.89
C ALA A 298 24.26 -1.58 4.04
N GLN A 299 23.93 -2.24 2.94
CA GLN A 299 23.73 -3.68 2.86
C GLN A 299 25.07 -4.36 2.55
N PHE A 300 25.52 -5.21 3.45
CA PHE A 300 26.68 -6.10 3.27
C PHE A 300 26.19 -7.53 3.08
N ALA A 301 27.07 -8.42 2.62
CA ALA A 301 26.75 -9.83 2.40
C ALA A 301 26.25 -10.57 3.67
N ASP A 302 26.58 -10.08 4.87
CA ASP A 302 26.19 -10.70 6.14
C ASP A 302 25.12 -9.93 6.94
N LYS A 303 24.96 -8.62 6.72
CA LYS A 303 23.98 -7.79 7.45
C LYS A 303 23.77 -6.43 6.81
N THR A 304 22.68 -5.78 7.20
CA THR A 304 22.41 -4.37 6.96
C THR A 304 22.89 -3.52 8.13
N VAL A 305 23.55 -2.40 7.83
CA VAL A 305 23.97 -1.38 8.80
C VAL A 305 23.17 -0.11 8.53
N VAL A 306 22.58 0.46 9.59
CA VAL A 306 21.93 1.77 9.54
C VAL A 306 23.00 2.85 9.62
N LEU A 307 23.09 3.68 8.58
CA LEU A 307 24.06 4.76 8.48
C LEU A 307 23.51 6.05 9.07
N SER A 308 22.30 6.43 8.64
CA SER A 308 21.58 7.60 9.12
C SER A 308 20.27 7.19 9.80
N ASN A 309 20.02 7.79 10.95
CA ASN A 309 18.77 7.63 11.68
C ASN A 309 18.52 8.89 12.50
N THR A 310 17.34 9.47 12.37
CA THR A 310 16.92 10.67 13.07
C THR A 310 15.98 10.26 14.18
N ALA A 311 16.18 10.79 15.39
CA ALA A 311 15.24 10.51 16.47
C ALA A 311 13.85 11.10 16.17
N PRO A 312 12.77 10.48 16.69
CA PRO A 312 11.43 11.02 16.55
C PRO A 312 11.32 12.49 16.98
N ALA A 313 10.52 13.26 16.25
CA ALA A 313 10.22 14.67 16.48
C ALA A 313 8.74 14.91 16.83
N SER A 314 8.41 16.14 17.24
CA SER A 314 7.01 16.60 17.43
C SER A 314 6.16 15.76 18.39
N LEU A 315 6.75 15.28 19.50
CA LEU A 315 6.06 14.49 20.51
C LEU A 315 4.97 15.33 21.21
N THR A 316 3.71 14.94 21.05
CA THR A 316 2.55 15.74 21.46
C THR A 316 1.43 14.89 22.06
N LEU A 317 0.56 15.54 22.83
CA LEU A 317 -0.72 15.00 23.27
C LEU A 317 -1.88 15.69 22.52
N SER A 318 -2.91 14.93 22.17
CA SER A 318 -4.13 15.47 21.57
C SER A 318 -4.94 16.38 22.52
N ALA A 319 -4.73 16.22 23.83
CA ALA A 319 -5.34 17.04 24.87
C ALA A 319 -4.39 17.13 26.08
N SER A 320 -4.38 18.28 26.75
CA SER A 320 -3.52 18.56 27.92
C SER A 320 -4.32 18.83 29.19
N ALA A 321 -5.59 18.43 29.22
CA ALA A 321 -6.48 18.63 30.35
C ALA A 321 -7.45 17.47 30.53
N VAL A 322 -7.82 17.20 31.79
CA VAL A 322 -8.83 16.22 32.18
C VAL A 322 -9.75 16.85 33.23
N ALA A 323 -11.04 16.62 33.13
CA ALA A 323 -11.96 17.06 34.18
C ALA A 323 -11.74 16.24 35.45
N GLU A 324 -11.89 16.86 36.61
CA GLU A 324 -11.99 16.08 37.84
C GLU A 324 -13.20 15.13 37.81
N ASN A 325 -13.18 14.14 38.71
CA ASN A 325 -14.17 13.07 38.79
C ASN A 325 -14.30 12.22 37.51
N THR A 326 -13.44 12.42 36.51
CA THR A 326 -13.38 11.58 35.32
C THR A 326 -13.07 10.14 35.74
N PRO A 327 -13.90 9.14 35.36
CA PRO A 327 -13.71 7.77 35.81
C PRO A 327 -12.39 7.16 35.34
N ALA A 328 -11.80 6.30 36.17
CA ALA A 328 -10.70 5.43 35.76
C ALA A 328 -11.11 4.55 34.55
N GLY A 329 -10.16 4.28 33.66
CA GLY A 329 -10.37 3.61 32.38
C GLY A 329 -10.65 4.57 31.22
N THR A 330 -10.89 5.86 31.49
CA THR A 330 -11.14 6.87 30.45
C THR A 330 -9.85 7.20 29.70
N THR A 331 -9.91 7.24 28.36
CA THR A 331 -8.82 7.80 27.54
C THR A 331 -8.86 9.32 27.62
N VAL A 332 -7.76 9.92 28.08
CA VAL A 332 -7.63 11.36 28.30
C VAL A 332 -7.06 12.06 27.07
N ALA A 333 -6.10 11.42 26.40
CA ALA A 333 -5.48 11.94 25.20
C ALA A 333 -4.88 10.80 24.37
N THR A 334 -4.47 11.11 23.14
CA THR A 334 -3.59 10.25 22.34
C THR A 334 -2.22 10.92 22.21
N VAL A 335 -1.17 10.11 22.31
CA VAL A 335 0.22 10.50 22.05
C VAL A 335 0.52 10.33 20.58
N SER A 336 1.23 11.30 20.00
CA SER A 336 1.75 11.22 18.64
C SER A 336 3.12 11.87 18.55
N ALA A 337 3.97 11.32 17.68
CA ALA A 337 5.22 11.89 17.22
C ALA A 337 5.32 11.64 15.71
N THR A 338 6.24 12.35 15.06
CA THR A 338 6.58 12.17 13.65
C THR A 338 8.05 11.80 13.56
N ASP A 339 8.40 10.85 12.72
CA ASP A 339 9.79 10.52 12.45
C ASP A 339 10.17 11.02 11.05
N ALA A 340 11.32 11.67 10.93
CA ALA A 340 11.75 12.27 9.66
C ALA A 340 12.08 11.20 8.61
N ASP A 341 12.50 10.01 9.07
CA ASP A 341 12.86 8.88 8.22
C ASP A 341 11.67 7.95 7.95
N GLY A 342 10.49 8.29 8.50
CA GLY A 342 9.24 7.54 8.31
C GLY A 342 9.15 6.27 9.16
N ASP A 343 9.99 6.15 10.20
CA ASP A 343 10.03 4.94 11.02
C ASP A 343 8.80 4.73 11.87
N ALA A 344 8.56 3.45 12.19
CA ALA A 344 7.59 3.08 13.20
C ALA A 344 8.04 3.61 14.58
N ILE A 345 7.13 4.30 15.27
CA ILE A 345 7.39 4.89 16.59
C ILE A 345 6.65 4.10 17.66
N THR A 346 7.37 3.74 18.72
CA THR A 346 6.83 3.20 19.96
C THR A 346 6.83 4.26 21.05
N TYR A 347 5.87 4.17 21.98
CA TYR A 347 5.69 5.17 23.02
C TYR A 347 5.76 4.55 24.41
N ALA A 348 6.43 5.24 25.32
CA ALA A 348 6.49 4.92 26.74
C ALA A 348 6.06 6.12 27.58
N LEU A 349 5.48 5.83 28.75
CA LEU A 349 5.05 6.82 29.73
C LEU A 349 5.78 6.58 31.05
N THR A 350 6.35 7.64 31.61
CA THR A 350 6.76 7.70 33.01
C THR A 350 5.83 8.66 33.75
N ASP A 351 5.02 8.13 34.66
CA ASP A 351 4.13 8.89 35.54
C ASP A 351 4.49 8.63 37.02
N PRO A 352 5.06 9.62 37.73
CA PRO A 352 5.43 9.48 39.14
C PRO A 352 4.25 9.19 40.08
N THR A 353 3.03 9.56 39.68
CA THR A 353 1.82 9.42 40.52
C THR A 353 1.09 8.10 40.31
N GLY A 354 1.37 7.41 39.20
CA GLY A 354 0.65 6.21 38.77
C GLY A 354 -0.85 6.45 38.55
N THR A 355 -1.21 7.67 38.12
CA THR A 355 -2.57 8.10 37.80
C THR A 355 -2.91 7.77 36.36
N PHE A 356 -1.93 7.64 35.48
CA PHE A 356 -2.09 7.35 34.06
C PHE A 356 -1.30 6.09 33.66
N LYS A 357 -1.73 5.46 32.57
CA LYS A 357 -0.95 4.49 31.80
C LYS A 357 -1.04 4.82 30.31
N LEU A 358 -0.14 4.24 29.54
CA LEU A 358 -0.27 4.19 28.09
C LEU A 358 -0.86 2.83 27.65
N ASP A 359 -1.83 2.86 26.75
CA ASP A 359 -2.39 1.70 26.07
C ASP A 359 -2.29 1.92 24.55
N GLY A 360 -1.24 1.39 23.94
CA GLY A 360 -0.81 1.79 22.60
C GLY A 360 -0.45 3.28 22.58
N THR A 361 -1.18 4.08 21.81
CA THR A 361 -1.03 5.55 21.77
C THR A 361 -1.95 6.27 22.76
N LYS A 362 -2.84 5.58 23.46
CA LYS A 362 -3.85 6.21 24.32
C LYS A 362 -3.31 6.42 25.72
N LEU A 363 -3.34 7.66 26.20
CA LEU A 363 -3.12 7.99 27.60
C LEU A 363 -4.42 7.72 28.36
N VAL A 364 -4.41 6.68 29.20
CA VAL A 364 -5.59 6.19 29.91
C VAL A 364 -5.46 6.46 31.40
N LEU A 365 -6.52 6.97 32.00
CA LEU A 365 -6.62 7.23 33.42
C LEU A 365 -6.73 5.91 34.21
N LEU A 366 -5.93 5.75 35.26
CA LEU A 366 -6.01 4.65 36.23
C LEU A 366 -6.74 5.04 37.52
N LYS A 367 -6.73 6.34 37.87
CA LYS A 367 -7.38 6.87 39.08
C LYS A 367 -8.10 8.16 38.73
N ALA A 368 -9.33 8.33 39.22
CA ALA A 368 -10.06 9.57 39.06
C ALA A 368 -9.30 10.73 39.76
N PRO A 369 -9.00 11.85 39.06
CA PRO A 369 -8.48 13.04 39.70
C PRO A 369 -9.59 13.73 40.50
N ASP A 370 -9.21 14.32 41.62
CA ASP A 370 -10.06 15.06 42.55
C ASP A 370 -9.38 16.42 42.71
N TYR A 371 -10.05 17.50 42.32
CA TYR A 371 -9.45 18.83 42.28
C TYR A 371 -9.31 19.42 43.68
N GLU A 372 -10.25 19.14 44.59
CA GLU A 372 -10.23 19.67 45.96
C GLU A 372 -9.14 19.05 46.84
N THR A 373 -8.81 17.77 46.61
CA THR A 373 -7.90 17.02 47.48
C THR A 373 -6.64 16.50 46.79
N GLY A 374 -6.61 16.52 45.46
CA GLY A 374 -5.53 16.01 44.63
C GLY A 374 -4.69 17.07 43.92
N PRO A 375 -3.74 16.65 43.08
CA PRO A 375 -2.95 17.57 42.24
C PRO A 375 -3.82 18.23 41.18
N HIS A 376 -3.72 19.55 41.02
CA HIS A 376 -4.40 20.27 39.94
C HIS A 376 -3.73 20.09 38.56
N ALA A 377 -2.57 19.44 38.53
CA ALA A 377 -1.87 19.07 37.30
C ALA A 377 -0.94 17.88 37.55
N TYR A 378 -0.72 17.10 36.49
CA TYR A 378 0.21 15.99 36.46
C TYR A 378 1.31 16.27 35.45
N GLU A 379 2.56 16.22 35.90
CA GLU A 379 3.72 16.23 35.00
C GLU A 379 4.05 14.79 34.61
N LEU A 380 3.94 14.52 33.31
CA LEU A 380 4.16 13.21 32.72
C LEU A 380 5.36 13.29 31.79
N THR A 381 6.23 12.30 31.79
CA THR A 381 7.29 12.21 30.78
C THR A 381 6.89 11.18 29.75
N LEU A 382 6.68 11.64 28.52
CA LEU A 382 6.47 10.80 27.37
C LEU A 382 7.80 10.55 26.66
N THR A 383 8.01 9.34 26.20
CA THR A 383 9.16 8.98 25.36
C THR A 383 8.65 8.34 24.07
N ALA A 384 9.02 8.91 22.93
CA ALA A 384 8.87 8.30 21.62
C ALA A 384 10.20 7.68 21.21
N THR A 385 10.20 6.42 20.80
CA THR A 385 11.38 5.68 20.34
C THR A 385 11.10 5.11 18.95
N ASP A 386 11.99 5.38 17.99
CA ASP A 386 11.89 4.82 16.64
C ASP A 386 12.24 3.32 16.60
N ALA A 387 12.10 2.71 15.43
CA ALA A 387 12.37 1.30 15.20
C ALA A 387 13.86 0.91 15.39
N TYR A 388 14.77 1.90 15.36
CA TYR A 388 16.22 1.70 15.46
C TYR A 388 16.79 2.17 16.80
N GLY A 389 15.92 2.54 17.74
CA GLY A 389 16.23 2.79 19.14
C GLY A 389 16.61 4.23 19.49
N LEU A 390 16.62 5.18 18.54
CA LEU A 390 16.74 6.59 18.95
C LEU A 390 15.42 7.06 19.54
N ALA A 391 15.53 7.87 20.59
CA ALA A 391 14.37 8.27 21.38
C ALA A 391 14.39 9.77 21.67
N ARG A 392 13.18 10.33 21.73
CA ARG A 392 12.93 11.68 22.23
C ARG A 392 11.98 11.61 23.41
N SER A 393 12.37 12.26 24.50
CA SER A 393 11.51 12.42 25.67
C SER A 393 11.09 13.88 25.83
N GLU A 394 9.82 14.09 26.16
CA GLU A 394 9.28 15.40 26.54
C GLU A 394 8.43 15.29 27.80
N THR A 395 8.56 16.29 28.66
CA THR A 395 7.66 16.47 29.79
C THR A 395 6.43 17.22 29.33
N VAL A 396 5.27 16.63 29.53
CA VAL A 396 3.96 17.21 29.22
C VAL A 396 3.16 17.37 30.51
N THR A 397 2.33 18.41 30.55
CA THR A 397 1.46 18.69 31.69
C THR A 397 0.02 18.36 31.33
N VAL A 398 -0.64 17.56 32.15
CA VAL A 398 -2.09 17.32 32.09
C VAL A 398 -2.74 18.04 33.25
N THR A 399 -3.47 19.12 32.98
CA THR A 399 -4.17 19.91 34.02
C THR A 399 -5.49 19.26 34.40
N VAL A 400 -5.82 19.26 35.68
CA VAL A 400 -7.15 18.89 36.16
C VAL A 400 -8.03 20.14 36.15
N THR A 401 -9.20 20.07 35.51
CA THR A 401 -10.17 21.17 35.54
C THR A 401 -11.24 20.89 36.59
N ASP A 402 -11.44 21.87 37.48
CA ASP A 402 -12.51 21.92 38.48
C ASP A 402 -13.89 21.86 37.79
N VAL A 403 -14.75 20.96 38.28
CA VAL A 403 -16.14 20.79 37.88
C VAL A 403 -17.00 20.86 39.13
N ALA A 404 -17.81 21.93 39.22
CA ALA A 404 -18.67 22.22 40.37
C ALA A 404 -19.37 20.98 40.96
N ASP A 405 -18.97 20.65 42.19
CA ASP A 405 -19.55 19.58 43.00
C ASP A 405 -21.04 19.82 43.25
N THR A 406 -21.89 18.90 42.78
CA THR A 406 -23.30 18.88 43.21
C THR A 406 -23.35 18.42 44.68
N PRO A 407 -24.06 19.13 45.58
CA PRO A 407 -24.10 18.77 46.99
C PRO A 407 -24.56 17.33 47.22
N ALA A 408 -23.81 16.61 48.05
CA ALA A 408 -24.09 15.26 48.50
C ALA A 408 -25.54 15.10 48.99
N GLY A 409 -26.31 14.24 48.31
CA GLY A 409 -27.65 13.80 48.70
C GLY A 409 -27.74 12.28 48.57
N GLY A 410 -27.70 11.58 49.71
CA GLY A 410 -27.41 10.15 49.80
C GLY A 410 -28.41 9.17 49.16
N GLY A 411 -27.94 7.95 48.94
CA GLY A 411 -28.82 6.79 48.76
C GLY A 411 -28.32 5.60 47.94
N GLY A 412 -27.14 5.05 48.28
CA GLY A 412 -26.83 3.61 48.27
C GLY A 412 -27.03 2.74 47.02
N GLY A 413 -25.94 2.10 46.57
CA GLY A 413 -25.96 0.65 46.36
C GLY A 413 -25.48 0.10 45.01
N SER A 414 -24.23 -0.39 45.02
CA SER A 414 -23.71 -1.58 44.31
C SER A 414 -23.19 -1.48 42.87
N SER A 415 -21.86 -1.34 42.82
CA SER A 415 -20.86 -1.99 41.96
C SER A 415 -21.29 -3.04 40.90
N GLY A 416 -20.65 -2.92 39.72
CA GLY A 416 -19.74 -3.98 39.25
C GLY A 416 -19.91 -4.46 37.81
N GLY A 417 -18.84 -4.29 37.02
CA GLY A 417 -18.28 -5.39 36.21
C GLY A 417 -18.73 -5.51 34.76
N ALA A 418 -17.72 -5.53 33.88
CA ALA A 418 -17.82 -5.74 32.44
C ALA A 418 -18.64 -6.97 32.03
N GLY A 419 -19.40 -6.77 30.96
CA GLY A 419 -20.03 -7.80 30.16
C GLY A 419 -20.91 -7.06 29.16
N ASN A 420 -20.67 -7.24 27.87
CA ASN A 420 -21.61 -6.83 26.84
C ASN A 420 -22.95 -7.55 27.11
N PRO A 421 -24.07 -6.84 27.37
CA PRO A 421 -25.38 -7.47 27.40
C PRO A 421 -26.24 -6.84 26.29
N SER A 422 -26.63 -7.69 25.35
CA SER A 422 -27.81 -7.49 24.51
C SER A 422 -29.01 -7.07 25.36
N GLY A 423 -29.32 -5.77 25.36
CA GLY A 423 -30.44 -5.14 26.04
C GLY A 423 -30.36 -3.61 25.97
N PRO A 424 -31.49 -2.89 26.02
CA PRO A 424 -31.51 -1.44 25.80
C PRO A 424 -30.84 -0.70 26.97
N VAL A 425 -29.62 -0.20 26.75
CA VAL A 425 -28.86 0.61 27.72
C VAL A 425 -29.12 2.08 27.44
N ALA A 426 -29.63 2.82 28.43
CA ALA A 426 -29.78 4.26 28.34
C ALA A 426 -28.40 4.96 28.46
N LEU A 427 -28.00 5.69 27.43
CA LEU A 427 -26.76 6.46 27.34
C LEU A 427 -27.02 7.94 27.61
N SER A 428 -26.09 8.58 28.33
CA SER A 428 -26.05 10.05 28.44
C SER A 428 -24.80 10.55 27.73
N LEU A 429 -24.96 10.92 26.46
CA LEU A 429 -23.87 11.36 25.58
C LEU A 429 -23.84 12.88 25.52
N ARG A 430 -22.65 13.45 25.64
CA ARG A 430 -22.43 14.89 25.54
C ARG A 430 -21.29 15.15 24.55
N GLY A 431 -21.58 15.93 23.53
CA GLY A 431 -20.62 16.46 22.58
C GLY A 431 -19.78 17.57 23.18
N THR A 432 -19.20 18.36 22.31
CA THR A 432 -18.21 19.39 22.58
C THR A 432 -18.70 20.73 22.04
N ALA A 433 -17.81 21.71 21.87
CA ALA A 433 -18.14 22.97 21.18
C ALA A 433 -17.79 22.92 19.67
N ARG A 434 -17.52 21.72 19.12
CA ARG A 434 -17.15 21.47 17.73
C ARG A 434 -18.27 20.69 17.03
N VAL A 435 -18.09 20.38 15.75
CA VAL A 435 -19.02 19.52 15.00
C VAL A 435 -18.88 18.07 15.46
N ASP A 436 -19.89 17.58 16.17
CA ASP A 436 -19.92 16.23 16.74
C ASP A 436 -20.87 15.29 16.00
N ARG A 437 -20.56 13.99 16.06
CA ARG A 437 -21.51 12.92 15.71
C ARG A 437 -21.79 12.09 16.97
N LEU A 438 -23.01 12.18 17.49
CA LEU A 438 -23.45 11.44 18.66
C LEU A 438 -24.38 10.31 18.23
N THR A 439 -24.10 9.08 18.67
CA THR A 439 -24.92 7.90 18.34
C THR A 439 -25.31 7.15 19.59
N GLY A 440 -26.61 7.10 19.86
CA GLY A 440 -27.24 6.35 20.93
C GLY A 440 -27.26 4.84 20.69
N ALA A 441 -27.79 4.10 21.66
CA ALA A 441 -28.03 2.67 21.63
C ALA A 441 -29.53 2.38 21.51
N ASP A 442 -29.97 1.14 21.82
CA ASP A 442 -31.39 0.77 21.82
C ASP A 442 -32.17 1.30 23.07
N GLY A 443 -31.57 2.21 23.82
CA GLY A 443 -31.94 2.68 25.16
C GLY A 443 -33.01 3.78 25.22
N HIS A 444 -32.92 4.64 26.23
CA HIS A 444 -33.68 5.89 26.32
C HIS A 444 -32.66 6.97 26.60
N ASP A 445 -32.06 7.47 25.54
CA ASP A 445 -30.79 8.16 25.61
C ASP A 445 -30.99 9.66 25.78
N VAL A 446 -29.95 10.31 26.30
CA VAL A 446 -29.89 11.77 26.38
C VAL A 446 -28.64 12.21 25.63
N LEU A 447 -28.82 12.80 24.45
CA LEU A 447 -27.73 13.28 23.59
C LEU A 447 -27.71 14.80 23.62
N LYS A 448 -26.55 15.40 23.89
CA LYS A 448 -26.36 16.86 23.93
C LYS A 448 -25.19 17.28 23.06
N GLY A 449 -25.44 17.87 21.89
CA GLY A 449 -24.43 18.40 20.96
C GLY A 449 -23.63 19.57 21.55
N LEU A 450 -24.35 20.53 22.15
CA LEU A 450 -23.87 21.76 22.80
C LEU A 450 -23.63 22.93 21.84
N SER A 451 -22.48 23.04 21.20
CA SER A 451 -22.21 24.10 20.21
C SER A 451 -21.50 23.45 19.05
N GLY A 452 -21.86 23.72 17.81
CA GLY A 452 -21.37 22.91 16.71
C GLY A 452 -22.35 22.83 15.56
N HIS A 453 -22.13 21.95 14.62
CA HIS A 453 -23.11 21.61 13.58
C HIS A 453 -23.34 20.11 13.66
N ASP A 454 -24.00 19.70 14.74
CA ASP A 454 -23.89 18.36 15.27
C ASP A 454 -24.83 17.38 14.57
N ARG A 455 -24.48 16.10 14.57
CA ARG A 455 -25.32 15.02 14.04
C ARG A 455 -25.70 14.06 15.16
N LEU A 456 -26.98 14.01 15.48
CA LEU A 456 -27.51 13.21 16.60
C LEU A 456 -28.35 12.05 16.06
N TYR A 457 -27.90 10.83 16.34
CA TYR A 457 -28.59 9.56 16.05
C TYR A 457 -29.11 9.02 17.37
N GLY A 458 -30.42 9.09 17.58
CA GLY A 458 -31.04 8.57 18.81
C GLY A 458 -30.90 7.05 18.93
N GLY A 459 -30.99 6.34 17.80
CA GLY A 459 -31.11 4.89 17.79
C GLY A 459 -32.55 4.49 18.11
N ALA A 460 -32.72 3.26 18.63
CA ALA A 460 -34.03 2.84 19.09
C ALA A 460 -34.26 3.36 20.51
N GLY A 461 -35.42 3.94 20.82
CA GLY A 461 -35.59 4.50 22.15
C GLY A 461 -36.53 5.68 22.25
N LYS A 462 -36.79 6.15 23.47
CA LYS A 462 -37.42 7.44 23.70
C LYS A 462 -36.35 8.42 24.09
N ASP A 463 -35.67 8.94 23.09
CA ASP A 463 -34.46 9.69 23.31
C ASP A 463 -34.76 11.16 23.52
N VAL A 464 -33.87 11.86 24.24
CA VAL A 464 -33.93 13.30 24.44
C VAL A 464 -32.70 13.92 23.82
N LEU A 465 -32.91 14.58 22.68
CA LEU A 465 -31.86 15.13 21.83
C LEU A 465 -31.82 16.65 21.99
N TYR A 466 -30.64 17.17 22.30
CA TYR A 466 -30.33 18.60 22.35
C TYR A 466 -29.25 18.87 21.32
N GLY A 467 -29.56 19.62 20.26
CA GLY A 467 -28.54 20.07 19.30
C GLY A 467 -27.65 21.11 19.94
N GLY A 468 -28.29 22.12 20.56
CA GLY A 468 -27.62 23.24 21.17
C GLY A 468 -27.51 24.41 20.21
N ALA A 469 -26.33 25.00 20.09
CA ALA A 469 -26.07 26.16 19.26
C ALA A 469 -25.40 25.77 17.94
N GLY A 470 -26.07 26.06 16.82
CA GLY A 470 -25.52 25.96 15.46
C GLY A 470 -26.51 25.26 14.54
N GLN A 471 -26.02 24.69 13.44
CA GLN A 471 -26.84 24.01 12.42
C GLN A 471 -26.83 22.51 12.66
N ASP A 472 -27.75 22.03 13.48
CA ASP A 472 -27.74 20.65 13.94
C ASP A 472 -28.64 19.76 13.07
N ILE A 473 -28.29 18.48 13.04
CA ILE A 473 -28.95 17.43 12.27
C ILE A 473 -29.45 16.37 13.25
N PHE A 474 -30.77 16.19 13.31
CA PHE A 474 -31.39 15.10 14.07
C PHE A 474 -31.79 14.00 13.10
N VAL A 475 -31.19 12.82 13.27
CA VAL A 475 -31.36 11.69 12.36
C VAL A 475 -32.36 10.69 12.93
N PHE A 476 -33.37 10.37 12.14
CA PHE A 476 -34.27 9.25 12.37
C PHE A 476 -33.71 8.02 11.66
N ASP A 477 -33.16 7.11 12.45
CA ASP A 477 -32.46 5.89 12.03
C ASP A 477 -33.14 4.61 12.53
N ALA A 478 -34.12 4.72 13.43
CA ALA A 478 -34.88 3.59 13.96
C ALA A 478 -36.35 3.55 13.52
N LYS A 479 -36.97 2.37 13.68
CA LYS A 479 -38.35 2.11 13.27
C LYS A 479 -39.34 2.94 14.10
N PHE A 480 -40.14 3.75 13.40
CA PHE A 480 -41.19 4.57 13.99
C PHE A 480 -42.18 3.78 14.86
N ASN A 481 -42.30 4.20 16.12
CA ASN A 481 -43.24 3.61 17.08
C ASN A 481 -43.52 4.57 18.25
N LYS A 482 -44.74 5.10 18.35
CA LYS A 482 -45.14 6.00 19.45
C LYS A 482 -44.84 5.46 20.87
N LYS A 483 -44.91 4.13 21.08
CA LYS A 483 -44.73 3.53 22.41
C LYS A 483 -43.28 3.33 22.81
N THR A 484 -42.42 3.01 21.86
CA THR A 484 -41.04 2.58 22.12
C THR A 484 -39.98 3.46 21.46
N ASN A 485 -40.35 4.22 20.43
CA ASN A 485 -39.48 5.04 19.59
C ASN A 485 -40.05 6.45 19.35
N LEU A 486 -40.32 7.19 20.42
CA LEU A 486 -40.89 8.54 20.35
C LEU A 486 -39.90 9.52 20.98
N ASP A 487 -39.15 10.19 20.11
CA ASP A 487 -38.06 11.05 20.54
C ASP A 487 -38.54 12.43 20.95
N LYS A 488 -37.73 13.10 21.76
CA LYS A 488 -37.91 14.48 22.13
C LYS A 488 -36.71 15.29 21.64
N ILE A 489 -36.96 16.09 20.61
CA ILE A 489 -36.00 17.08 20.13
C ILE A 489 -36.25 18.37 20.90
N ALA A 490 -35.38 18.64 21.87
CA ALA A 490 -35.65 19.56 22.95
C ALA A 490 -35.47 21.04 22.57
N ASP A 491 -34.60 21.36 21.62
CA ASP A 491 -34.14 22.73 21.31
C ASP A 491 -34.10 23.08 19.81
N PHE A 492 -34.82 22.34 18.96
CA PHE A 492 -34.87 22.57 17.50
C PHE A 492 -35.19 24.02 17.10
N THR A 493 -34.36 24.55 16.21
CA THR A 493 -34.42 25.90 15.64
C THR A 493 -34.60 25.84 14.13
N VAL A 494 -35.80 26.18 13.62
CA VAL A 494 -36.17 26.13 12.18
C VAL A 494 -35.21 26.88 11.25
N LYS A 495 -34.50 27.88 11.76
CA LYS A 495 -33.56 28.64 10.94
C LYS A 495 -32.28 27.85 10.64
N ASP A 496 -31.85 27.01 11.57
CA ASP A 496 -30.51 26.47 11.62
C ASP A 496 -30.50 24.93 11.51
N ASP A 497 -31.47 24.25 12.13
CA ASP A 497 -31.48 22.79 12.27
C ASP A 497 -32.27 22.06 11.18
N THR A 498 -31.94 20.78 10.96
CA THR A 498 -32.62 19.92 9.99
C THR A 498 -32.91 18.52 10.55
N LEU A 499 -33.91 17.86 9.96
CA LEU A 499 -34.37 16.52 10.31
C LEU A 499 -34.05 15.58 9.15
N TRP A 500 -33.22 14.57 9.40
CA TRP A 500 -32.77 13.63 8.38
C TRP A 500 -33.45 12.27 8.60
N LEU A 501 -33.90 11.66 7.51
CA LEU A 501 -34.71 10.44 7.53
C LEU A 501 -33.99 9.35 6.73
N GLU A 502 -33.63 8.24 7.36
CA GLU A 502 -32.99 7.15 6.64
C GLU A 502 -33.92 6.52 5.59
N ASN A 503 -33.39 6.35 4.39
CA ASN A 503 -34.03 5.66 3.27
C ASN A 503 -34.53 4.25 3.67
N SER A 504 -33.81 3.59 4.57
CA SER A 504 -34.08 2.23 5.06
C SER A 504 -35.47 2.10 5.70
N LEU A 505 -35.95 3.14 6.38
CA LEU A 505 -37.22 3.17 7.12
C LEU A 505 -38.44 3.03 6.20
N PHE A 506 -38.31 3.42 4.94
CA PHE A 506 -39.44 3.48 4.01
C PHE A 506 -39.56 2.26 3.11
N LYS A 507 -38.62 1.31 3.13
CA LYS A 507 -38.63 0.11 2.26
C LYS A 507 -39.94 -0.69 2.34
N ALA A 508 -40.60 -0.71 3.51
CA ALA A 508 -41.89 -1.37 3.70
C ALA A 508 -43.06 -0.62 3.02
N ASN A 509 -42.95 0.69 2.86
CA ASN A 509 -43.91 1.53 2.13
C ASN A 509 -43.45 1.71 0.68
N LYS A 510 -43.73 0.70 -0.16
CA LYS A 510 -43.27 0.65 -1.56
C LYS A 510 -43.63 1.89 -2.37
N SER A 511 -44.80 2.47 -2.13
CA SER A 511 -45.28 3.66 -2.85
C SER A 511 -44.45 4.90 -2.51
N LEU A 512 -44.25 5.18 -1.22
CA LEU A 512 -43.39 6.29 -0.79
C LEU A 512 -41.93 6.03 -1.17
N TYR A 513 -41.42 4.82 -0.91
CA TYR A 513 -40.04 4.48 -1.20
C TYR A 513 -39.70 4.62 -2.68
N ALA A 514 -40.62 4.28 -3.60
CA ALA A 514 -40.42 4.54 -5.02
C ALA A 514 -40.41 6.04 -5.34
N ALA A 515 -41.26 6.83 -4.69
CA ALA A 515 -41.47 8.25 -4.98
C ALA A 515 -40.43 9.21 -4.39
N ILE A 516 -39.73 8.84 -3.30
CA ILE A 516 -38.66 9.67 -2.72
C ILE A 516 -37.39 9.63 -3.57
N LYS A 517 -36.65 10.74 -3.58
CA LYS A 517 -35.26 10.77 -4.03
C LYS A 517 -34.39 10.26 -2.88
N LYS A 518 -33.57 9.24 -3.13
CA LYS A 518 -32.69 8.64 -2.11
C LYS A 518 -31.39 9.44 -2.09
N GLY A 519 -31.16 10.16 -0.99
CA GLY A 519 -29.89 10.84 -0.73
C GLY A 519 -28.87 9.90 -0.10
N SER A 520 -27.75 10.47 0.32
CA SER A 520 -26.78 9.90 1.25
C SER A 520 -26.38 10.98 2.27
N GLU A 521 -25.71 10.63 3.37
CA GLU A 521 -25.23 11.64 4.32
C GLU A 521 -24.34 12.72 3.68
N ALA A 522 -23.55 12.35 2.66
CA ALA A 522 -22.71 13.29 1.92
C ALA A 522 -23.51 14.17 0.94
N LYS A 523 -24.66 13.68 0.47
CA LYS A 523 -25.51 14.37 -0.51
C LYS A 523 -27.00 14.13 -0.19
N PRO A 524 -27.54 14.79 0.86
CA PRO A 524 -28.89 14.56 1.33
C PRO A 524 -29.94 15.04 0.32
N ALA A 525 -31.04 14.30 0.17
CA ALA A 525 -32.10 14.62 -0.77
C ALA A 525 -33.25 15.35 -0.08
N LYS A 526 -33.51 16.60 -0.49
CA LYS A 526 -34.63 17.40 0.06
C LYS A 526 -35.98 16.73 -0.12
N MET A 527 -36.83 16.80 0.90
CA MET A 527 -38.22 16.34 0.82
C MET A 527 -39.02 17.16 -0.20
N ALA A 528 -39.88 16.49 -0.97
CA ALA A 528 -40.83 17.17 -1.85
C ALA A 528 -42.00 17.74 -1.02
N SER A 529 -42.46 18.95 -1.35
CA SER A 529 -43.52 19.64 -0.59
C SER A 529 -44.83 18.85 -0.46
N LYS A 530 -45.16 18.03 -1.46
CA LYS A 530 -46.33 17.14 -1.44
C LYS A 530 -46.29 16.05 -0.36
N PHE A 531 -45.16 15.85 0.32
CA PHE A 531 -45.00 14.83 1.37
C PHE A 531 -45.20 15.37 2.80
N PHE A 532 -45.36 16.68 2.96
CA PHE A 532 -45.39 17.33 4.26
C PHE A 532 -46.58 18.27 4.42
N THR A 533 -47.22 18.22 5.59
CA THR A 533 -48.31 19.13 5.93
C THR A 533 -48.26 19.58 7.38
N VAL A 534 -48.74 20.80 7.63
CA VAL A 534 -48.92 21.32 8.99
C VAL A 534 -50.39 21.20 9.38
N GLY A 535 -50.69 20.51 10.47
CA GLY A 535 -52.04 20.21 10.95
C GLY A 535 -52.06 19.03 11.92
N ASP A 536 -53.25 18.60 12.30
CA ASP A 536 -53.50 17.43 13.17
C ASP A 536 -53.69 16.12 12.38
N LYS A 537 -53.74 16.18 11.05
CA LYS A 537 -53.86 15.05 10.13
C LYS A 537 -53.40 15.40 8.72
N ALA A 538 -53.19 14.38 7.89
CA ALA A 538 -52.98 14.50 6.45
C ALA A 538 -54.18 15.19 5.76
N LYS A 539 -53.90 15.98 4.71
CA LYS A 539 -54.90 16.76 3.95
C LYS A 539 -55.18 16.19 2.58
N ASP A 540 -54.20 15.57 1.94
CA ASP A 540 -54.38 14.83 0.69
C ASP A 540 -53.77 13.43 0.80
N ALA A 541 -53.65 12.69 -0.31
CA ALA A 541 -53.16 11.30 -0.32
C ALA A 541 -51.63 11.14 -0.30
N ASN A 542 -50.88 12.24 -0.22
CA ASN A 542 -49.43 12.24 -0.25
C ASN A 542 -48.81 12.83 1.02
N ASP A 543 -49.60 13.27 2.00
CA ASP A 543 -49.11 13.90 3.22
C ASP A 543 -48.56 12.85 4.21
N PHE A 544 -47.37 12.32 3.94
CA PHE A 544 -46.73 11.29 4.76
C PHE A 544 -46.17 11.83 6.08
N PHE A 545 -45.80 13.12 6.15
CA PHE A 545 -45.27 13.75 7.36
C PHE A 545 -46.17 14.89 7.80
N ILE A 546 -46.60 14.84 9.05
CA ILE A 546 -47.59 15.76 9.61
C ILE A 546 -46.99 16.39 10.87
N TYR A 547 -46.89 17.72 10.90
CA TYR A 547 -46.51 18.46 12.09
C TYR A 547 -47.69 19.23 12.68
N ASP A 548 -48.10 18.86 13.89
CA ASP A 548 -49.10 19.61 14.64
C ASP A 548 -48.43 20.69 15.49
N LYS A 549 -48.42 21.92 14.96
CA LYS A 549 -47.85 23.09 15.65
C LYS A 549 -48.50 23.40 17.01
N LYS A 550 -49.72 22.92 17.30
CA LYS A 550 -50.38 23.17 18.59
C LYS A 550 -49.79 22.28 19.69
N THR A 551 -49.48 21.04 19.35
CA THR A 551 -48.96 20.03 20.29
C THR A 551 -47.45 19.90 20.24
N GLY A 552 -46.82 20.26 19.11
CA GLY A 552 -45.40 20.07 18.83
C GLY A 552 -45.07 18.68 18.31
N VAL A 553 -46.08 17.86 17.97
CA VAL A 553 -45.90 16.47 17.57
C VAL A 553 -45.62 16.39 16.07
N LEU A 554 -44.58 15.63 15.70
CA LEU A 554 -44.30 15.18 14.35
C LEU A 554 -44.76 13.73 14.18
N SER A 555 -45.51 13.47 13.12
CA SER A 555 -46.09 12.15 12.84
C SER A 555 -45.80 11.68 11.41
N TYR A 556 -45.76 10.37 11.23
CA TYR A 556 -45.65 9.68 9.95
C TYR A 556 -46.96 8.92 9.64
N ASP A 557 -47.63 9.30 8.56
CA ASP A 557 -48.79 8.59 8.02
C ASP A 557 -48.35 7.69 6.86
N ALA A 558 -48.37 6.37 7.09
CA ALA A 558 -47.86 5.41 6.11
C ALA A 558 -48.67 5.35 4.81
N ASP A 559 -49.95 5.71 4.79
CA ASP A 559 -50.72 5.79 3.54
C ASP A 559 -50.86 7.21 3.01
N GLY A 560 -50.36 8.18 3.77
CA GLY A 560 -50.33 9.60 3.42
C GLY A 560 -51.69 10.25 3.28
N SER A 561 -52.81 9.54 3.52
CA SER A 561 -54.17 9.98 3.19
C SER A 561 -55.00 10.47 4.37
N GLY A 562 -54.51 10.26 5.59
CA GLY A 562 -55.22 10.54 6.84
C GLY A 562 -56.34 9.55 7.14
N SER A 563 -56.49 8.51 6.31
CA SER A 563 -57.50 7.46 6.51
C SER A 563 -57.10 6.48 7.62
N LYS A 564 -55.79 6.35 7.87
CA LYS A 564 -55.22 5.57 8.98
C LYS A 564 -54.63 6.48 10.03
N ALA A 565 -54.50 5.94 11.25
CA ALA A 565 -53.81 6.65 12.32
C ALA A 565 -52.34 6.82 11.98
N ALA A 566 -51.88 8.07 11.91
CA ALA A 566 -50.46 8.39 11.80
C ALA A 566 -49.71 7.95 13.07
N VAL A 567 -48.47 7.53 12.91
CA VAL A 567 -47.57 7.17 14.02
C VAL A 567 -46.84 8.43 14.45
N GLU A 568 -46.94 8.80 15.72
CA GLU A 568 -46.13 9.88 16.29
C GLU A 568 -44.67 9.42 16.39
N ILE A 569 -43.74 10.21 15.85
CA ILE A 569 -42.32 9.83 15.72
C ILE A 569 -41.39 10.73 16.53
N ALA A 570 -41.75 11.99 16.75
CA ALA A 570 -41.01 12.88 17.63
C ALA A 570 -41.91 13.98 18.22
N THR A 571 -41.43 14.56 19.31
CA THR A 571 -41.93 15.79 19.89
C THR A 571 -40.88 16.89 19.75
N LEU A 572 -41.30 18.05 19.24
CA LEU A 572 -40.53 19.26 19.13
C LEU A 572 -41.20 20.38 19.93
N LYS A 573 -40.54 21.54 20.00
CA LYS A 573 -41.15 22.75 20.57
C LYS A 573 -42.47 23.09 19.86
N LYS A 574 -43.45 23.58 20.61
CA LYS A 574 -44.75 24.02 20.06
C LYS A 574 -44.59 25.29 19.23
N GLY A 575 -45.42 25.44 18.20
CA GLY A 575 -45.50 26.65 17.39
C GLY A 575 -44.35 26.86 16.41
N LEU A 576 -43.52 25.85 16.13
CA LEU A 576 -42.48 25.97 15.11
C LEU A 576 -43.10 26.18 13.73
N LYS A 577 -42.41 26.93 12.87
CA LYS A 577 -42.80 27.18 11.48
C LYS A 577 -42.15 26.15 10.55
N LEU A 578 -42.27 24.86 10.87
CA LEU A 578 -41.69 23.79 10.07
C LEU A 578 -42.29 23.74 8.66
N THR A 579 -41.44 23.44 7.69
CA THR A 579 -41.76 23.26 6.27
C THR A 579 -41.05 22.02 5.73
N GLU A 580 -41.35 21.62 4.50
CA GLU A 580 -40.67 20.51 3.82
C GLU A 580 -39.15 20.71 3.68
N LYS A 581 -38.68 21.97 3.76
CA LYS A 581 -37.27 22.32 3.59
C LYS A 581 -36.39 21.89 4.76
N ASP A 582 -37.02 21.65 5.91
CA ASP A 582 -36.33 21.21 7.13
C ASP A 582 -36.05 19.70 7.10
N PHE A 583 -36.53 18.98 6.07
CA PHE A 583 -36.46 17.52 5.97
C PHE A 583 -35.62 17.03 4.80
N PHE A 584 -34.82 16.01 5.06
CA PHE A 584 -33.97 15.35 4.07
C PHE A 584 -34.06 13.82 4.17
N PHE A 585 -33.91 13.14 3.04
CA PHE A 585 -33.74 11.69 2.96
C PHE A 585 -32.26 11.35 2.73
N ILE A 586 -31.74 10.37 3.48
CA ILE A 586 -30.34 9.93 3.47
C ILE A 586 -30.15 8.43 3.41
#